data_AF-A0A1M7AFW3-F1
#
_entry.id   AF-A0A1M7AFW3-F1
#
_cell.length_a   1.000
_cell.length_b   1.000
_cell.length_c   1.000
_cell.angle_alpha   90.00
_cell.angle_beta   90.00
_cell.angle_gamma   90.00
#
_symmetry.space_group_name_H-M   'P 1'
#
loop_
_entity.id
_entity.type
_entity.pdbx_description
1 polymer ?
#
loop_
_entity_poly.entity_id
_entity_poly.type
_entity_poly.pdbx_seq_one_letter_code
_entity_poly.pdbx_strand_id
1 'polypeptide(L)'
;MSALEALNWHTRAAEASDETILSQRSRFELVEKRPAPLEMTDTQRLDWFGEYCDEYEYVEPTKTTIGHHVIICDGQRTIDASFRDAIDLAAGKFKEANE
;
A
#
# COMPACT_ATOMS: atom_id res chain seq x y z
N MET A 1 -31.60 -0.35 -15.18
CA MET A 1 -30.96 -1.08 -16.29
C MET A 1 -32.01 -1.95 -16.95
N SER A 2 -32.25 -1.72 -18.24
CA SER A 2 -33.14 -2.55 -19.06
C SER A 2 -32.41 -3.82 -19.53
N ALA A 3 -33.17 -4.87 -19.85
CA ALA A 3 -32.60 -6.13 -20.36
C ALA A 3 -31.78 -5.95 -21.66
N LEU A 4 -32.10 -4.93 -22.46
CA LEU A 4 -31.37 -4.54 -23.67
C LEU A 4 -29.99 -3.92 -23.36
N GLU A 5 -29.88 -3.14 -22.28
CA GLU A 5 -28.59 -2.60 -21.82
C GLU A 5 -27.68 -3.71 -21.30
N ALA A 6 -28.25 -4.70 -20.60
CA ALA A 6 -27.50 -5.86 -20.11
C ALA A 6 -26.99 -6.75 -21.26
N LEU A 7 -27.81 -7.00 -22.29
CA LEU A 7 -27.39 -7.78 -23.47
C LEU A 7 -26.26 -7.08 -24.24
N ASN A 8 -26.39 -5.77 -24.47
CA ASN A 8 -25.37 -4.98 -25.19
C ASN A 8 -24.04 -4.91 -24.43
N TRP A 9 -24.07 -4.97 -23.09
CA TRP A 9 -22.86 -5.04 -22.29
C TRP A 9 -22.11 -6.37 -22.50
N HIS A 10 -22.83 -7.50 -22.50
CA HIS A 10 -22.22 -8.82 -22.74
C HIS A 10 -21.61 -8.96 -24.13
N THR A 11 -22.26 -8.42 -25.17
CA THR A 11 -21.73 -8.48 -26.54
C THR A 11 -20.45 -7.64 -26.68
N ARG A 12 -20.40 -6.44 -26.10
CA ARG A 12 -19.21 -5.58 -26.13
C ARG A 12 -18.05 -6.14 -25.31
N ALA A 13 -18.33 -6.83 -24.21
CA ALA A 13 -17.30 -7.51 -23.41
C ALA A 13 -16.67 -8.69 -24.17
N ALA A 14 -17.44 -9.38 -25.02
CA ALA A 14 -16.96 -10.49 -25.84
C ALA A 14 -16.14 -10.04 -27.07
N GLU A 15 -16.25 -8.78 -27.49
CA GLU A 15 -15.51 -8.18 -28.60
C GLU A 15 -14.21 -7.48 -28.17
N ALA A 16 -13.87 -7.50 -26.88
CA ALA A 16 -12.63 -6.94 -26.38
C ALA A 16 -11.43 -7.68 -27.00
N SER A 17 -10.66 -6.98 -27.84
CA SER A 17 -9.46 -7.52 -28.48
C SER A 17 -8.37 -7.82 -27.44
N ASP A 18 -7.46 -8.74 -27.76
CA ASP A 18 -6.29 -9.05 -26.93
C ASP A 18 -5.47 -7.78 -26.61
N GLU A 19 -5.39 -6.81 -27.52
CA GLU A 19 -4.75 -5.51 -27.28
C GLU A 19 -5.48 -4.67 -26.22
N THR A 20 -6.82 -4.71 -26.19
CA THR A 20 -7.63 -4.02 -25.18
C THR A 20 -7.41 -4.65 -23.81
N ILE A 21 -7.32 -5.97 -23.75
CA ILE A 21 -7.02 -6.72 -22.52
C ILE A 21 -5.58 -6.43 -22.06
N LEU A 22 -4.61 -6.39 -22.96
CA LEU A 22 -3.22 -6.03 -22.65
C LEU A 22 -3.06 -4.58 -22.18
N SER A 23 -3.77 -3.64 -22.82
CA SER A 23 -3.85 -2.23 -22.39
C SER A 23 -4.50 -2.08 -21.01
N GLN A 24 -5.45 -2.94 -20.66
CA GLN A 24 -6.02 -2.95 -19.32
C GLN A 24 -5.02 -3.54 -18.31
N ARG A 25 -4.25 -4.56 -18.70
CA ARG A 25 -3.22 -5.18 -17.85
C ARG A 25 -2.04 -4.24 -17.57
N SER A 26 -1.55 -3.49 -18.56
CA SER A 26 -0.51 -2.47 -18.33
C SER A 26 -0.98 -1.36 -17.40
N ARG A 27 -2.29 -1.04 -17.41
CA ARG A 27 -2.90 -0.12 -16.45
C ARG A 27 -2.90 -0.67 -15.01
N PHE A 28 -2.81 -1.99 -14.82
CA PHE A 28 -2.64 -2.64 -13.51
C PHE A 28 -1.17 -2.89 -13.13
N GLU A 29 -0.19 -2.65 -14.01
CA GLU A 29 1.24 -2.73 -13.67
C GLU A 29 1.74 -1.51 -12.88
N LEU A 30 0.90 -0.49 -12.68
CA LEU A 30 1.14 0.66 -11.79
C LEU A 30 0.80 0.36 -10.32
N VAL A 31 0.92 -0.90 -9.89
CA VAL A 31 0.96 -1.20 -8.46
C VAL A 31 2.39 -0.95 -8.03
N GLU A 32 2.65 0.19 -7.38
CA GLU A 32 3.92 0.43 -6.70
C GLU A 32 4.27 -0.83 -5.89
N LYS A 33 5.44 -1.39 -6.18
CA LYS A 33 5.94 -2.57 -5.48
C LYS A 33 6.11 -2.17 -4.01
N ARG A 34 5.11 -2.50 -3.18
CA ARG A 34 5.20 -2.29 -1.73
C ARG A 34 6.20 -3.32 -1.20
N PRO A 35 7.29 -2.89 -0.55
CA PRO A 35 8.21 -3.83 0.10
C PRO A 35 7.44 -4.75 1.03
N ALA A 36 7.90 -6.00 1.11
CA ALA A 36 7.39 -6.92 2.10
C ALA A 36 7.72 -6.36 3.51
N PRO A 37 6.77 -6.34 4.45
CA PRO A 37 7.06 -5.98 5.83
C PRO A 37 8.15 -6.89 6.40
N LEU A 38 9.08 -6.30 7.16
CA LEU A 38 10.09 -7.07 7.88
C LEU A 38 9.51 -7.49 9.23
N GLU A 39 9.12 -8.76 9.34
CA GLU A 39 8.59 -9.34 10.58
C GLU A 39 9.63 -9.29 11.70
N MET A 40 9.43 -8.39 12.66
CA MET A 40 10.30 -8.22 13.82
C MET A 40 9.60 -8.66 15.12
N THR A 41 10.36 -8.82 16.19
CA THR A 41 9.80 -8.92 17.55
C THR A 41 9.52 -7.54 18.13
N ASP A 42 8.68 -7.45 19.16
CA ASP A 42 8.33 -6.16 19.77
C ASP A 42 9.56 -5.39 20.29
N THR A 43 10.56 -6.08 20.83
CA THR A 43 11.82 -5.44 21.27
C THR A 43 12.61 -4.90 20.08
N GLN A 44 12.77 -5.70 19.02
CA GLN A 44 13.46 -5.29 17.80
C GLN A 44 12.79 -4.10 17.12
N ARG A 45 11.45 -4.04 17.14
CA ARG A 45 10.70 -2.88 16.61
C ARG A 45 11.06 -1.59 17.34
N LEU A 46 11.12 -1.63 18.67
CA LEU A 46 11.43 -0.45 19.48
C LEU A 46 12.89 -0.03 19.32
N ASP A 47 13.81 -0.99 19.31
CA ASP A 47 15.24 -0.73 19.10
C ASP A 47 15.46 -0.10 17.71
N TRP A 48 14.89 -0.69 16.67
CA TRP A 48 14.99 -0.19 15.30
C TRP A 48 14.34 1.18 15.13
N PHE A 49 13.13 1.36 15.67
CA PHE A 49 12.43 2.65 15.62
C PHE A 49 13.24 3.76 16.29
N GLY A 50 13.87 3.49 17.44
CA GLY A 50 14.70 4.47 18.14
C GLY A 50 16.02 4.80 17.44
N GLU A 51 16.54 3.89 16.61
CA GLU A 51 17.80 4.07 15.89
C GLU A 51 17.63 4.73 14.51
N TYR A 52 16.56 4.39 13.79
CA TYR A 52 16.41 4.74 12.37
C TYR A 52 15.27 5.73 12.06
N CYS A 53 14.39 6.04 13.02
CA CYS A 53 13.25 6.90 12.78
C CYS A 53 13.38 8.26 13.47
N ASP A 54 13.15 9.31 12.69
CA ASP A 54 13.32 10.71 13.11
C ASP A 54 12.02 11.28 13.70
N GLU A 55 10.87 10.89 13.12
CA GLU A 55 9.58 11.46 13.47
C GLU A 55 8.47 10.40 13.59
N TYR A 56 7.56 10.66 14.53
CA TYR A 56 6.36 9.88 14.73
C TYR A 56 5.16 10.76 15.08
N GLU A 57 4.05 10.50 14.41
CA GLU A 57 2.77 11.14 14.66
C GLU A 57 1.66 10.08 14.65
N TYR A 58 0.74 10.18 15.62
CA TYR A 58 -0.54 9.48 15.55
C TYR A 58 -1.62 10.45 15.06
N VAL A 59 -2.23 10.11 13.93
CA VAL A 59 -3.35 10.89 13.37
C VAL A 59 -4.64 10.30 13.90
N GLU A 60 -5.37 11.09 14.67
CA GLU A 60 -6.64 10.68 15.27
C GLU A 60 -7.70 10.36 14.19
N PRO A 61 -8.59 9.39 14.46
CA PRO A 61 -9.69 9.08 13.56
C PRO A 61 -10.62 10.29 13.40
N THR A 62 -11.11 10.50 12.19
CA THR A 62 -12.16 11.48 11.89
C THR A 62 -13.45 10.76 11.48
N LYS A 63 -14.52 11.51 11.19
CA LYS A 63 -15.76 10.92 10.68
C LYS A 63 -15.58 10.16 9.35
N THR A 64 -14.51 10.46 8.61
CA THR A 64 -14.27 9.92 7.25
C THR A 64 -13.00 9.10 7.14
N THR A 65 -12.17 9.05 8.18
CA THR A 65 -10.87 8.38 8.15
C THR A 65 -10.63 7.59 9.43
N ILE A 66 -10.02 6.41 9.30
CA ILE A 66 -9.54 5.66 10.45
C ILE A 66 -8.29 6.32 11.02
N GLY A 67 -8.06 6.12 12.32
CA GLY A 67 -6.82 6.56 12.97
C GLY A 67 -5.64 5.77 12.40
N HIS A 68 -4.50 6.42 12.28
CA HIS A 68 -3.32 5.83 11.68
C HIS A 68 -2.02 6.40 12.26
N HIS A 69 -0.98 5.59 12.22
CA HIS A 69 0.37 5.95 12.62
C HIS A 69 1.14 6.41 11.40
N VAL A 70 1.78 7.56 11.53
CA VAL A 70 2.70 8.12 10.54
C VAL A 70 4.09 8.06 11.16
N ILE A 71 5.00 7.35 10.49
CA ILE A 71 6.40 7.24 10.91
C ILE A 71 7.28 7.74 9.76
N ILE A 72 8.30 8.52 10.08
CA ILE A 72 9.33 8.95 9.13
C ILE A 72 10.66 8.35 9.58
N CYS A 73 11.24 7.48 8.75
CA CYS A 73 12.55 6.88 8.98
C CYS A 73 13.42 7.13 7.75
N ASP A 74 14.62 7.68 7.96
CA ASP A 74 15.56 8.03 6.89
C ASP A 74 14.90 8.86 5.76
N GLY A 75 14.09 9.85 6.16
CA GLY A 75 13.32 10.69 5.22
C GLY A 75 12.16 9.99 4.48
N GLN A 76 11.92 8.70 4.73
CA GLN A 76 10.83 7.95 4.11
C GLN A 76 9.60 7.90 5.01
N ARG A 77 8.47 8.38 4.47
CA ARG A 77 7.18 8.37 5.16
C ARG A 77 6.47 7.02 5.02
N THR A 78 6.00 6.50 6.14
CA THR A 78 5.22 5.26 6.23
C THR A 78 3.95 5.51 7.03
N ILE A 79 2.84 4.96 6.53
CA ILE A 79 1.51 5.10 7.13
C ILE A 79 0.90 3.72 7.28
N ASP A 80 0.43 3.39 8.48
CA ASP A 80 -0.40 2.21 8.69
C ASP A 80 -1.36 2.38 9.88
N ALA A 81 -2.40 1.55 9.95
CA ALA A 81 -3.37 1.57 11.05
C ALA A 81 -2.78 1.04 12.36
N SER A 82 -1.78 0.16 12.28
CA SER A 82 -1.05 -0.43 13.41
C SER A 82 0.36 0.13 13.48
N PHE A 83 0.81 0.54 14.66
CA PHE A 83 2.18 1.00 14.88
C PHE A 83 3.21 -0.08 14.52
N ARG A 84 2.90 -1.35 14.80
CA ARG A 84 3.79 -2.48 14.50
C ARG A 84 3.98 -2.65 13.01
N ASP A 85 2.87 -2.64 12.28
CA ASP A 85 2.83 -2.82 10.83
C ASP A 85 3.50 -1.63 10.13
N ALA A 86 3.34 -0.42 10.68
CA ALA A 86 4.04 0.78 10.20
C ALA A 86 5.57 0.65 10.38
N ILE A 87 6.05 0.14 11.52
CA ILE A 87 7.48 -0.11 11.75
C ILE A 87 8.00 -1.20 10.81
N ASP A 88 7.32 -2.34 10.73
CA ASP A 88 7.76 -3.48 9.91
C ASP A 88 7.81 -3.09 8.43
N LEU A 89 6.86 -2.27 7.96
CA LEU A 89 6.91 -1.71 6.61
C LEU A 89 8.06 -0.73 6.43
N ALA A 90 8.30 0.16 7.40
CA ALA A 90 9.39 1.13 7.33
C ALA A 90 10.76 0.42 7.30
N ALA A 91 10.93 -0.62 8.12
CA ALA A 91 12.14 -1.45 8.12
C ALA A 91 12.30 -2.25 6.82
N GLY A 92 11.21 -2.77 6.25
CA GLY A 92 11.22 -3.40 4.93
C GLY A 92 11.67 -2.44 3.82
N LYS A 93 11.16 -1.20 3.83
CA LYS A 93 11.60 -0.16 2.89
C LYS A 93 13.07 0.21 3.08
N PHE A 94 13.50 0.39 4.32
CA PHE A 94 14.89 0.71 4.65
C PHE A 94 15.84 -0.39 4.16
N LYS A 95 15.46 -1.66 4.36
CA LYS A 95 16.21 -2.81 3.87
C LYS A 95 16.31 -2.81 2.33
N GLU A 96 15.20 -2.65 1.62
CA GLU A 96 15.22 -2.59 0.13
C GLU A 96 16.02 -1.39 -0.40
N ALA A 97 16.10 -0.28 0.33
CA ALA A 97 16.87 0.89 -0.08
C ALA A 97 18.39 0.73 0.15
N ASN A 98 18.80 -0.16 1.05
CA ASN A 98 20.20 -0.35 1.46
C ASN A 98 20.80 -1.71 1.03
N GLU A 99 20.03 -2.59 0.38
CA GLU A 99 20.48 -3.84 -0.25
C GLU A 99 20.72 -3.69 -1.76
#